data_AF-A0AAJ5YXN3-F1
#
_entry.id   AF-A0AAJ5YXN3-F1
#
_cell.length_a   1.000
_cell.length_b   1.000
_cell.length_c   1.000
_cell.angle_alpha   90.00
_cell.angle_beta   90.00
_cell.angle_gamma   90.00
#
_symmetry.space_group_name_H-M   'P 1'
#
loop_
_entity.id
_entity.type
_entity.pdbx_description
1 polymer ?
#
loop_
_entity_poly.entity_id
_entity_poly.type
_entity_poly.pdbx_seq_one_letter_code
_entity_poly.pdbx_strand_id
1 'polypeptide(L)'
;MPDEVLLLGLGAVGTLYAYIFQSGGANVTAVCRSNYEVVRDHGIDIVSDKFGEQLEWRPTRVIQRPEDLDAVGVTFDYIVCCSKHVPDLQPVSDVLRPYLTQNFAKKPERLPVILLLQNGIDIEQDSYDAFVHTPEPLAACVMSANSWVPVMLLNGGARIEHGSLERLSMGVFPPPLSAPLPDSTRETVHHLLTLMRRGGSDAHLTNDITSERWRKVLWNMSWGGVSLLARRPVLEMLQVDMLPYTVGSVRGIMLEMLAVARASGMGEDRLPASVIDHTLHATLLNTPAKLRMLRSPDIICDAPSMPNFRRDFKPSILIDLELQRPMELEPIFGNIIRRARQLGVDTPRLDLIITSIKPSQLEYVRRSKGFNHESLVQQEGVYDLLPSLNATGSVPTGPVTL
;
A
#
# COMPACT_ATOMS: atom_id res chain seq x y z
N MET A 1 6.52 10.84 -29.15
CA MET A 1 6.90 9.47 -28.76
C MET A 1 6.05 9.11 -27.56
N PRO A 2 5.63 7.84 -27.40
CA PRO A 2 4.92 7.40 -26.20
C PRO A 2 5.80 7.57 -24.95
N ASP A 3 5.18 7.78 -23.79
CA ASP A 3 5.88 7.76 -22.51
C ASP A 3 6.40 6.34 -22.21
N GLU A 4 7.57 6.25 -21.58
CA GLU A 4 8.16 4.97 -21.16
C GLU A 4 7.97 4.77 -19.64
N VAL A 5 7.25 3.72 -19.27
CA VAL A 5 6.93 3.38 -17.87
C VAL A 5 7.64 2.08 -17.48
N LEU A 6 8.48 2.14 -16.45
CA LEU A 6 9.04 0.95 -15.80
C LEU A 6 8.18 0.59 -14.59
N LEU A 7 7.60 -0.61 -14.56
CA LEU A 7 6.75 -1.06 -13.47
C LEU A 7 7.41 -2.20 -12.67
N LEU A 8 7.71 -1.93 -11.40
CA LEU A 8 8.32 -2.89 -10.48
C LEU A 8 7.23 -3.66 -9.73
N GLY A 9 7.09 -4.95 -10.06
CA GLY A 9 6.14 -5.85 -9.40
C GLY A 9 4.81 -5.97 -10.14
N LEU A 10 4.71 -6.97 -11.02
CA LEU A 10 3.50 -7.30 -11.77
C LEU A 10 2.60 -8.28 -11.02
N GLY A 11 2.21 -7.92 -9.79
CA GLY A 11 1.16 -8.62 -9.02
C GLY A 11 -0.24 -8.12 -9.38
N ALA A 12 -1.25 -8.39 -8.55
CA ALA A 12 -2.65 -7.99 -8.81
C ALA A 12 -2.81 -6.49 -9.18
N VAL A 13 -2.34 -5.61 -8.30
CA VAL A 13 -2.36 -4.15 -8.49
C VAL A 13 -1.44 -3.73 -9.64
N GLY A 14 -0.24 -4.31 -9.71
CA GLY A 14 0.74 -4.01 -10.74
C GLY A 14 0.22 -4.29 -12.15
N THR A 15 -0.42 -5.45 -12.38
CA THR A 15 -1.04 -5.82 -13.65
C THR A 15 -2.13 -4.83 -14.04
N LEU A 16 -3.02 -4.49 -13.12
CA LEU A 16 -4.11 -3.55 -13.41
C LEU A 16 -3.58 -2.18 -13.83
N TYR A 17 -2.61 -1.64 -13.09
CA TYR A 17 -2.05 -0.32 -13.44
C TYR A 17 -1.13 -0.36 -14.65
N ALA A 18 -0.42 -1.47 -14.90
CA ALA A 18 0.31 -1.68 -16.16
C ALA A 18 -0.65 -1.65 -17.37
N TYR A 19 -1.79 -2.31 -17.26
CA TYR A 19 -2.85 -2.26 -18.27
C TYR A 19 -3.39 -0.85 -18.48
N ILE A 20 -3.65 -0.11 -17.40
CA ILE A 20 -4.12 1.29 -17.46
C ILE A 20 -3.09 2.17 -18.18
N PHE A 21 -1.80 2.09 -17.82
CA PHE A 21 -0.76 2.87 -18.49
C PHE A 21 -0.66 2.55 -19.98
N GLN A 22 -0.67 1.27 -20.33
CA GLN A 22 -0.58 0.83 -21.73
C GLN A 22 -1.82 1.24 -22.54
N SER A 23 -3.01 1.13 -21.95
CA SER A 23 -4.27 1.60 -22.56
C SER A 23 -4.32 3.13 -22.71
N GLY A 24 -3.60 3.85 -21.86
CA GLY A 24 -3.38 5.30 -21.98
C GLY A 24 -2.42 5.71 -23.09
N GLY A 25 -1.71 4.76 -23.70
CA GLY A 25 -0.77 4.98 -24.81
C GLY A 25 0.70 4.99 -24.42
N ALA A 26 1.06 4.60 -23.19
CA ALA A 26 2.46 4.43 -22.78
C ALA A 26 3.01 3.05 -23.18
N ASN A 27 4.32 2.98 -23.36
CA ASN A 27 5.03 1.71 -23.37
C ASN A 27 5.30 1.29 -21.93
N VAL A 28 5.03 0.02 -21.61
CA VAL A 28 5.25 -0.52 -20.25
C VAL A 28 6.29 -1.62 -20.28
N THR A 29 7.38 -1.41 -19.54
CA THR A 29 8.36 -2.44 -19.19
C THR A 29 8.07 -2.95 -17.79
N ALA A 30 7.61 -4.18 -17.66
CA ALA A 30 7.31 -4.80 -16.37
C ALA A 30 8.49 -5.63 -15.85
N VAL A 31 8.83 -5.42 -14.59
CA VAL A 31 9.78 -6.28 -13.86
C VAL A 31 9.01 -7.36 -13.11
N CYS A 32 9.14 -8.58 -13.59
CA CYS A 32 8.51 -9.77 -13.02
C CYS A 32 9.57 -10.65 -12.38
N ARG A 33 9.45 -10.95 -11.08
CA ARG A 33 10.34 -11.92 -10.41
C ARG A 33 9.73 -13.32 -10.43
N SER A 34 8.73 -13.54 -9.58
CA SER A 34 8.13 -14.86 -9.37
C SER A 34 7.22 -15.33 -10.49
N ASN A 35 6.66 -14.44 -11.31
CA ASN A 35 5.76 -14.77 -12.41
C ASN A 35 6.35 -14.50 -13.80
N TYR A 36 7.68 -14.31 -13.91
CA TYR A 36 8.33 -13.96 -15.17
C TYR A 36 7.98 -14.90 -16.32
N GLU A 37 8.15 -16.21 -16.12
CA GLU A 37 7.91 -17.23 -17.15
C GLU A 37 6.44 -17.26 -17.57
N VAL A 38 5.52 -17.20 -16.60
CA VAL A 38 4.07 -17.17 -16.84
C VAL A 38 3.69 -15.99 -17.72
N VAL A 39 4.16 -14.78 -17.36
CA VAL A 39 3.82 -13.54 -18.09
C VAL A 39 4.46 -13.51 -19.47
N ARG A 40 5.71 -13.97 -19.60
CA ARG A 40 6.41 -14.04 -20.89
C ARG A 40 5.69 -14.98 -21.84
N ASP A 41 5.42 -16.21 -21.40
CA ASP A 41 4.96 -17.29 -22.26
C ASP A 41 3.46 -17.22 -22.54
N HIS A 42 2.65 -16.88 -21.53
CA HIS A 42 1.17 -16.92 -21.61
C HIS A 42 0.52 -15.55 -21.47
N GLY A 43 1.19 -14.58 -20.83
CA GLY A 43 0.56 -13.31 -20.45
C GLY A 43 -0.26 -13.44 -19.18
N ILE A 44 -1.17 -12.49 -18.95
CA ILE A 44 -2.07 -12.47 -17.80
C ILE A 44 -3.49 -12.19 -18.28
N ASP A 45 -4.44 -13.03 -17.90
CA ASP A 45 -5.86 -12.76 -18.10
C ASP A 45 -6.32 -11.67 -17.14
N ILE A 46 -6.84 -10.57 -17.69
CA ILE A 46 -7.46 -9.50 -16.91
C ILE A 46 -8.97 -9.67 -17.01
N VAL A 47 -9.62 -10.07 -15.92
CA VAL A 47 -11.08 -10.09 -15.82
C VAL A 47 -11.52 -8.99 -14.87
N SER A 48 -12.18 -7.98 -15.43
CA SER A 48 -12.49 -6.74 -14.72
C SER A 48 -13.92 -6.29 -15.02
N ASP A 49 -14.71 -6.08 -13.98
CA ASP A 49 -16.06 -5.51 -14.15
C ASP A 49 -16.01 -4.09 -14.73
N LYS A 50 -14.92 -3.34 -14.47
CA LYS A 50 -14.72 -1.96 -14.96
C LYS A 50 -14.11 -1.90 -16.37
N PHE A 51 -13.15 -2.77 -16.66
CA PHE A 51 -12.28 -2.69 -17.85
C PHE A 51 -12.57 -3.78 -18.89
N GLY A 52 -13.54 -4.64 -18.62
CA GLY A 52 -13.85 -5.80 -19.43
C GLY A 52 -12.80 -6.91 -19.30
N GLU A 53 -12.84 -7.85 -20.23
CA GLU A 53 -11.95 -9.00 -20.27
C GLU A 53 -10.85 -8.82 -21.30
N GLN A 54 -9.59 -9.08 -20.91
CA GLN A 54 -8.43 -9.10 -21.79
C GLN A 54 -7.67 -10.39 -21.52
N LEU A 55 -7.73 -11.34 -22.46
CA LEU A 55 -7.08 -12.63 -22.32
C LEU A 55 -5.63 -12.54 -22.78
N GLU A 56 -4.75 -13.27 -22.09
CA GLU A 56 -3.31 -13.34 -22.41
C GLU A 56 -2.64 -11.97 -22.57
N TRP A 57 -3.12 -10.96 -21.84
CA TRP A 57 -2.60 -9.60 -21.94
C TRP A 57 -1.13 -9.56 -21.51
N ARG A 58 -0.31 -8.81 -22.25
CA ARG A 58 1.11 -8.62 -21.95
C ARG A 58 1.46 -7.13 -21.90
N PRO A 59 2.35 -6.72 -20.97
CA PRO A 59 2.98 -5.42 -21.06
C PRO A 59 3.86 -5.37 -22.31
N THR A 60 4.22 -4.17 -22.76
CA THR A 60 5.04 -3.96 -23.96
C THR A 60 6.34 -4.75 -23.89
N ARG A 61 6.94 -4.83 -22.69
CA ARG A 61 8.16 -5.58 -22.42
C ARG A 61 8.11 -6.21 -21.04
N VAL A 62 8.77 -7.35 -20.89
CA VAL A 62 8.91 -8.06 -19.61
C VAL A 62 10.39 -8.32 -19.37
N ILE A 63 10.87 -7.98 -18.19
CA ILE A 63 12.24 -8.30 -17.73
C ILE A 63 12.20 -8.93 -16.35
N GLN A 64 13.28 -9.61 -15.96
CA GLN A 64 13.35 -10.27 -14.66
C GLN A 64 14.17 -9.48 -13.65
N ARG A 65 15.25 -8.83 -14.11
CA ARG A 65 16.27 -8.21 -13.25
C ARG A 65 16.75 -6.87 -13.81
N PRO A 66 17.38 -6.01 -12.99
CA PRO A 66 17.92 -4.74 -13.47
C PRO A 66 18.91 -4.88 -14.62
N GLU A 67 19.67 -5.99 -14.69
CA GLU A 67 20.69 -6.21 -15.72
C GLU A 67 20.09 -6.36 -17.13
N ASP A 68 18.80 -6.70 -17.23
CA ASP A 68 18.10 -6.87 -18.50
C ASP A 68 17.78 -5.52 -19.19
N LEU A 69 17.87 -4.39 -18.47
CA LEU A 69 17.52 -3.07 -19.00
C LEU A 69 18.39 -2.61 -20.18
N ASP A 70 19.63 -3.07 -20.26
CA ASP A 70 20.50 -2.75 -21.39
C ASP A 70 19.99 -3.34 -22.70
N ALA A 71 19.43 -4.55 -22.65
CA ALA A 71 18.79 -5.17 -23.80
C ALA A 71 17.48 -4.48 -24.19
N VAL A 72 16.80 -3.81 -23.24
CA VAL A 72 15.59 -3.03 -23.52
C VAL A 72 15.91 -1.79 -24.36
N GLY A 73 17.04 -1.12 -24.08
CA GLY A 73 17.54 0.00 -24.89
C GLY A 73 16.72 1.30 -24.81
N VAL A 74 15.93 1.50 -23.75
CA VAL A 74 15.16 2.74 -23.53
C VAL A 74 15.47 3.38 -22.16
N THR A 75 15.10 4.64 -22.02
CA THR A 75 15.04 5.37 -20.73
C THR A 75 13.59 5.57 -20.34
N PHE A 76 13.31 5.65 -19.05
CA PHE A 76 11.96 5.75 -18.50
C PHE A 76 11.66 7.17 -18.03
N ASP A 77 10.42 7.58 -18.26
CA ASP A 77 9.84 8.82 -17.74
C ASP A 77 9.26 8.62 -16.34
N TYR A 78 8.73 7.41 -16.10
CA TYR A 78 8.11 7.02 -14.83
C TYR A 78 8.66 5.68 -14.37
N ILE A 79 9.08 5.61 -13.10
CA ILE A 79 9.42 4.36 -12.42
C ILE A 79 8.38 4.11 -11.32
N VAL A 80 7.58 3.08 -11.52
CA VAL A 80 6.37 2.78 -10.75
C VAL A 80 6.64 1.59 -9.83
N CYS A 81 6.51 1.77 -8.52
CA CYS A 81 6.67 0.71 -7.54
C CYS A 81 5.32 0.15 -7.10
N CYS A 82 5.05 -1.09 -7.52
CA CYS A 82 3.85 -1.86 -7.20
C CYS A 82 4.14 -3.11 -6.35
N SER A 83 5.43 -3.42 -6.11
CA SER A 83 5.83 -4.46 -5.16
C SER A 83 5.40 -4.06 -3.74
N LYS A 84 5.24 -5.03 -2.84
CA LYS A 84 4.85 -4.74 -1.46
C LYS A 84 5.91 -3.92 -0.72
N HIS A 85 5.47 -3.03 0.15
CA HIS A 85 6.37 -2.26 1.02
C HIS A 85 6.73 -3.07 2.28
N VAL A 86 7.89 -3.73 2.23
CA VAL A 86 8.37 -4.66 3.28
C VAL A 86 9.80 -4.31 3.69
N PRO A 87 10.02 -3.15 4.36
CA PRO A 87 11.35 -2.61 4.61
C PRO A 87 12.19 -3.48 5.57
N ASP A 88 11.56 -4.33 6.37
CA ASP A 88 12.21 -5.34 7.19
C ASP A 88 12.87 -6.46 6.36
N LEU A 89 12.39 -6.68 5.13
CA LEU A 89 13.02 -7.54 4.14
C LEU A 89 14.00 -6.76 3.25
N GLN A 90 13.52 -5.71 2.58
CA GLN A 90 14.31 -4.88 1.67
C GLN A 90 13.72 -3.46 1.60
N PRO A 91 14.50 -2.41 1.88
CA PRO A 91 14.09 -1.01 1.67
C PRO A 91 13.66 -0.74 0.23
N VAL A 92 12.72 0.19 0.02
CA VAL A 92 12.25 0.54 -1.31
C VAL A 92 13.33 1.25 -2.10
N SER A 93 14.15 2.07 -1.44
CA SER A 93 15.32 2.69 -2.06
C SER A 93 16.27 1.65 -2.65
N ASP A 94 16.57 0.56 -1.95
CA ASP A 94 17.41 -0.51 -2.49
C ASP A 94 16.79 -1.21 -3.71
N VAL A 95 15.45 -1.34 -3.74
CA VAL A 95 14.73 -1.90 -4.90
C VAL A 95 14.82 -0.97 -6.11
N LEU A 96 14.69 0.34 -5.92
CA LEU A 96 14.65 1.34 -6.99
C LEU A 96 16.03 1.71 -7.53
N ARG A 97 17.06 1.72 -6.68
CA ARG A 97 18.39 2.27 -6.97
C ARG A 97 19.02 1.74 -8.26
N PRO A 98 19.02 0.42 -8.56
CA PRO A 98 19.64 -0.08 -9.79
C PRO A 98 18.99 0.50 -11.05
N TYR A 99 17.66 0.61 -11.06
CA TYR A 99 16.90 1.11 -12.20
C TYR A 99 17.09 2.62 -12.40
N LEU A 100 17.06 3.39 -11.31
CA LEU A 100 17.30 4.83 -11.34
C LEU A 100 18.73 5.17 -11.79
N THR A 101 19.72 4.45 -11.28
CA THR A 101 21.14 4.65 -11.63
C THR A 101 21.38 4.38 -13.12
N GLN A 102 20.85 3.27 -13.65
CA GLN A 102 20.97 2.95 -15.07
C GLN A 102 20.22 3.95 -15.96
N ASN A 103 19.05 4.43 -15.51
CA ASN A 103 18.30 5.45 -16.24
C ASN A 103 19.10 6.77 -16.33
N PHE A 104 19.66 7.20 -15.20
CA PHE A 104 20.51 8.39 -15.11
C PHE A 104 21.76 8.27 -16.00
N ALA A 105 22.42 7.11 -16.00
CA ALA A 105 23.61 6.88 -16.83
C ALA A 105 23.32 7.02 -18.34
N LYS A 106 22.09 6.69 -18.78
CA LYS A 106 21.67 6.81 -20.18
C LYS A 106 21.15 8.21 -20.54
N LYS A 107 20.55 8.92 -19.58
CA LYS A 107 19.88 10.21 -19.82
C LYS A 107 19.93 11.14 -18.59
N PRO A 108 21.11 11.68 -18.24
CA PRO A 108 21.28 12.45 -17.00
C PRO A 108 20.53 13.79 -17.01
N GLU A 109 20.20 14.33 -18.19
CA GLU A 109 19.48 15.60 -18.34
C GLU A 109 17.98 15.51 -18.06
N ARG A 110 17.41 14.29 -17.94
CA ARG A 110 15.99 14.07 -17.67
C ARG A 110 15.79 12.97 -16.64
N LEU A 111 15.54 13.39 -15.40
CA LEU A 111 15.25 12.48 -14.30
C LEU A 111 13.81 11.94 -14.38
N PRO A 112 13.58 10.65 -14.05
CA PRO A 112 12.25 10.07 -14.01
C PRO A 112 11.46 10.53 -12.77
N VAL A 113 10.15 10.37 -12.81
CA VAL A 113 9.29 10.46 -11.62
C VAL A 113 9.14 9.07 -11.00
N ILE A 114 9.32 8.98 -9.67
CA ILE A 114 9.01 7.78 -8.91
C ILE A 114 7.52 7.81 -8.55
N LEU A 115 6.76 6.74 -8.83
CA LEU A 115 5.36 6.61 -8.41
C LEU A 115 5.20 5.41 -7.46
N LEU A 116 4.82 5.65 -6.21
CA LEU A 116 4.62 4.60 -5.20
C LEU A 116 3.14 4.25 -5.04
N LEU A 117 2.74 3.04 -5.47
CA LEU A 117 1.37 2.51 -5.34
C LEU A 117 1.16 1.59 -4.13
N GLN A 118 2.18 1.45 -3.29
CA GLN A 118 2.20 0.54 -2.15
C GLN A 118 1.25 1.01 -1.03
N ASN A 119 0.79 0.07 -0.20
CA ASN A 119 -0.11 0.41 0.92
C ASN A 119 0.65 1.01 2.11
N GLY A 120 -0.11 1.65 2.99
CA GLY A 120 0.36 2.16 4.27
C GLY A 120 0.75 3.64 4.23
N ILE A 121 1.37 4.09 5.32
CA ILE A 121 1.79 5.49 5.53
C ILE A 121 3.32 5.57 5.62
N ASP A 122 3.86 6.78 5.43
CA ASP A 122 5.30 7.10 5.56
C ASP A 122 6.19 6.20 4.69
N ILE A 123 5.70 5.81 3.52
CA ILE A 123 6.44 4.93 2.59
C ILE A 123 7.36 5.73 1.65
N GLU A 124 7.15 7.04 1.57
CA GLU A 124 7.78 7.93 0.61
C GLU A 124 9.17 8.39 1.04
N GLN A 125 9.36 8.57 2.35
CA GLN A 125 10.52 9.26 2.92
C GLN A 125 11.85 8.64 2.50
N ASP A 126 11.96 7.31 2.58
CA ASP A 126 13.14 6.54 2.16
C ASP A 126 13.53 6.83 0.71
N SER A 127 12.56 6.84 -0.22
CA SER A 127 12.83 7.14 -1.63
C SER A 127 13.12 8.62 -1.87
N TYR A 128 12.47 9.52 -1.12
CA TYR A 128 12.67 10.96 -1.23
C TYR A 128 14.09 11.35 -0.82
N ASP A 129 14.54 10.92 0.35
CA ASP A 129 15.88 11.22 0.86
C ASP A 129 16.97 10.57 -0.01
N ALA A 130 16.73 9.35 -0.49
CA ALA A 130 17.71 8.62 -1.29
C ALA A 130 17.90 9.18 -2.71
N PHE A 131 16.87 9.76 -3.33
CA PHE A 131 16.86 10.03 -4.78
C PHE A 131 16.45 11.44 -5.21
N VAL A 132 15.86 12.23 -4.31
CA VAL A 132 15.37 13.59 -4.63
C VAL A 132 16.03 14.63 -3.73
N HIS A 133 16.03 14.41 -2.41
CA HIS A 133 16.64 15.30 -1.42
C HIS A 133 18.08 14.87 -1.11
N THR A 134 18.91 14.85 -2.14
CA THR A 134 20.31 14.43 -2.08
C THR A 134 21.15 15.32 -3.01
N PRO A 135 22.47 15.50 -2.76
CA PRO A 135 23.33 16.29 -3.64
C PRO A 135 23.36 15.81 -5.10
N GLU A 136 23.14 14.51 -5.33
CA GLU A 136 23.12 13.88 -6.66
C GLU A 136 21.76 13.19 -6.90
N PRO A 137 20.72 13.95 -7.29
CA PRO A 137 19.38 13.40 -7.45
C PRO A 137 19.30 12.45 -8.65
N LEU A 138 18.60 11.34 -8.45
CA LEU A 138 18.33 10.34 -9.49
C LEU A 138 16.86 10.35 -9.94
N ALA A 139 15.99 11.12 -9.28
CA ALA A 139 14.58 11.28 -9.62
C ALA A 139 14.17 12.75 -9.53
N ALA A 140 13.24 13.16 -10.39
CA ALA A 140 12.72 14.52 -10.42
C ALA A 140 11.82 14.81 -9.21
N CYS A 141 10.98 13.83 -8.84
CA CYS A 141 10.17 13.88 -7.63
C CYS A 141 9.69 12.47 -7.24
N VAL A 142 9.17 12.37 -6.01
CA VAL A 142 8.39 11.21 -5.56
C VAL A 142 6.92 11.59 -5.63
N MET A 143 6.16 10.80 -6.38
CA MET A 143 4.71 10.78 -6.34
C MET A 143 4.24 9.58 -5.54
N SER A 144 3.20 9.82 -4.77
CA SER A 144 2.60 8.87 -3.87
C SER A 144 1.16 8.66 -4.29
N ALA A 145 0.73 7.40 -4.33
CA ALA A 145 -0.57 7.01 -4.85
C ALA A 145 -1.30 6.07 -3.88
N ASN A 146 -2.56 6.39 -3.61
CA ASN A 146 -3.42 5.72 -2.65
C ASN A 146 -4.58 5.03 -3.38
N SER A 147 -4.45 3.73 -3.62
CA SER A 147 -5.35 2.91 -4.45
C SER A 147 -6.48 2.24 -3.65
N TRP A 148 -7.73 2.45 -4.02
CA TRP A 148 -8.87 1.67 -3.54
C TRP A 148 -9.30 0.74 -4.66
N VAL A 149 -8.79 -0.49 -4.63
CA VAL A 149 -8.93 -1.46 -5.71
C VAL A 149 -9.04 -2.88 -5.13
N PRO A 150 -10.22 -3.51 -5.16
CA PRO A 150 -10.37 -4.92 -4.85
C PRO A 150 -9.96 -5.74 -6.08
N VAL A 151 -8.67 -6.11 -6.12
CA VAL A 151 -8.11 -6.95 -7.18
C VAL A 151 -7.34 -8.12 -6.57
N MET A 152 -7.54 -9.32 -7.12
CA MET A 152 -6.88 -10.54 -6.68
C MET A 152 -6.02 -11.12 -7.80
N LEU A 153 -4.89 -11.73 -7.43
CA LEU A 153 -4.05 -12.50 -8.34
C LEU A 153 -4.33 -13.99 -8.12
N LEU A 154 -4.73 -14.67 -9.19
CA LEU A 154 -5.16 -16.06 -9.20
C LEU A 154 -4.25 -16.89 -10.11
N ASN A 155 -4.46 -18.21 -10.12
CA ASN A 155 -3.84 -19.16 -11.05
C ASN A 155 -2.31 -19.01 -11.15
N GLY A 156 -1.62 -18.89 -10.02
CA GLY A 156 -0.15 -18.79 -9.99
C GLY A 156 0.42 -17.51 -10.61
N GLY A 157 -0.41 -16.48 -10.84
CA GLY A 157 0.01 -15.22 -11.47
C GLY A 157 -0.48 -15.04 -12.91
N ALA A 158 -1.22 -15.99 -13.45
CA ALA A 158 -1.72 -15.96 -14.83
C ALA A 158 -3.06 -15.23 -14.99
N ARG A 159 -3.75 -14.86 -13.91
CA ARG A 159 -5.06 -14.18 -13.96
C ARG A 159 -5.21 -13.16 -12.85
N ILE A 160 -5.79 -12.00 -13.17
CA ILE A 160 -6.35 -11.09 -12.17
C ILE A 160 -7.87 -11.06 -12.27
N GLU A 161 -8.52 -10.97 -11.12
CA GLU A 161 -9.94 -10.65 -11.01
C GLU A 161 -10.10 -9.33 -10.27
N HIS A 162 -10.76 -8.38 -10.92
CA HIS A 162 -10.97 -7.02 -10.45
C HIS A 162 -12.46 -6.68 -10.47
N GLY A 163 -12.95 -6.08 -9.38
CA GLY A 163 -14.33 -5.58 -9.33
C GLY A 163 -14.54 -4.29 -10.13
N SER A 164 -15.63 -3.57 -9.85
CA SER A 164 -15.92 -2.28 -10.50
C SER A 164 -15.20 -1.09 -9.86
N LEU A 165 -14.74 -1.22 -8.61
CA LEU A 165 -14.10 -0.14 -7.86
C LEU A 165 -12.63 0.02 -8.24
N GLU A 166 -12.30 1.10 -8.94
CA GLU A 166 -10.93 1.59 -9.07
C GLU A 166 -10.93 3.07 -8.77
N ARG A 167 -10.31 3.47 -7.65
CA ARG A 167 -10.11 4.88 -7.29
C ARG A 167 -8.68 5.11 -6.86
N LEU A 168 -8.03 6.11 -7.45
CA LEU A 168 -6.65 6.45 -7.16
C LEU A 168 -6.51 7.93 -6.79
N SER A 169 -6.12 8.21 -5.54
CA SER A 169 -5.69 9.55 -5.14
C SER A 169 -4.17 9.63 -5.28
N MET A 170 -3.64 10.62 -6.01
CA MET A 170 -2.20 10.80 -6.20
C MET A 170 -1.74 12.18 -5.78
N GLY A 171 -0.55 12.30 -5.23
CA GLY A 171 0.05 13.60 -4.91
C GLY A 171 1.57 13.54 -4.82
N VAL A 172 2.20 14.69 -4.95
CA VAL A 172 3.66 14.84 -4.78
C VAL A 172 4.00 14.72 -3.29
N PHE A 173 5.15 14.10 -3.00
CA PHE A 173 5.76 14.08 -1.68
C PHE A 173 7.08 14.88 -1.70
N PRO A 174 7.34 15.73 -0.67
CA PRO A 174 6.45 16.12 0.43
C PRO A 174 5.16 16.82 -0.07
N PRO A 175 4.04 16.69 0.66
CA PRO A 175 2.77 17.27 0.25
C PRO A 175 2.88 18.80 0.23
N PRO A 176 2.50 19.46 -0.87
CA PRO A 176 2.66 20.91 -0.97
C PRO A 176 1.65 21.69 -0.10
N LEU A 177 0.60 21.04 0.43
CA LEU A 177 -0.49 21.58 1.27
C LEU A 177 -1.10 22.91 0.80
N SER A 178 -0.37 24.01 0.96
CA SER A 178 -0.78 25.38 0.61
C SER A 178 0.14 26.07 -0.41
N ALA A 179 1.35 25.55 -0.65
CA ALA A 179 2.29 26.10 -1.62
C ALA A 179 2.01 25.55 -3.03
N PRO A 180 2.12 26.35 -4.09
CA PRO A 180 2.05 25.81 -5.45
C PRO A 180 3.27 24.94 -5.74
N LEU A 181 3.07 23.85 -6.47
CA LEU A 181 4.18 23.08 -7.05
C LEU A 181 4.94 23.94 -8.07
N PRO A 182 6.27 23.75 -8.22
CA PRO A 182 7.01 24.29 -9.35
C PRO A 182 6.31 23.94 -10.68
N ASP A 183 6.34 24.84 -11.67
CA ASP A 183 5.59 24.66 -12.92
C ASP A 183 5.98 23.35 -13.63
N SER A 184 7.27 23.02 -13.70
CA SER A 184 7.78 21.78 -14.31
C SER A 184 7.24 20.51 -13.63
N THR A 185 7.21 20.48 -12.30
CA THR A 185 6.62 19.37 -11.53
C THR A 185 5.11 19.30 -11.77
N ARG A 186 4.42 20.45 -11.77
CA ARG A 186 2.98 20.53 -12.00
C ARG A 186 2.60 19.98 -13.38
N GLU A 187 3.32 20.38 -14.42
CA GLU A 187 3.12 19.90 -15.79
C GLU A 187 3.31 18.38 -15.89
N THR A 188 4.37 17.85 -15.29
CA THR A 188 4.68 16.41 -15.32
C THR A 188 3.61 15.60 -14.58
N VAL A 189 3.16 16.08 -13.41
CA VAL A 189 2.09 15.45 -12.62
C VAL A 189 0.75 15.46 -13.37
N HIS A 190 0.41 16.55 -14.06
CA HIS A 190 -0.80 16.62 -14.89
C HIS A 190 -0.72 15.75 -16.14
N HIS A 191 0.47 15.61 -16.74
CA HIS A 191 0.71 14.72 -17.86
C HIS A 191 0.50 13.26 -17.44
N LEU A 192 1.08 12.84 -16.31
CA LEU A 192 0.84 11.51 -15.73
C LEU A 192 -0.64 11.25 -15.45
N LEU A 193 -1.35 12.21 -14.85
CA LEU A 193 -2.79 12.10 -14.61
C LEU A 193 -3.55 11.89 -15.93
N THR A 194 -3.19 12.65 -16.97
CA THR A 194 -3.82 12.56 -18.29
C THR A 194 -3.59 11.20 -18.92
N LEU A 195 -2.36 10.67 -18.82
CA LEU A 195 -2.02 9.32 -19.28
C LEU A 195 -2.90 8.26 -18.59
N MET A 196 -3.02 8.29 -17.25
CA MET A 196 -3.83 7.31 -16.51
C MET A 196 -5.32 7.42 -16.82
N ARG A 197 -5.86 8.64 -16.98
CA ARG A 197 -7.27 8.86 -17.34
C ARG A 197 -7.59 8.39 -18.74
N ARG A 198 -6.68 8.54 -19.71
CA ARG A 198 -6.83 7.95 -21.05
C ARG A 198 -6.91 6.43 -21.00
N GLY A 199 -6.22 5.81 -20.04
CA GLY A 199 -6.32 4.38 -19.73
C GLY A 199 -7.57 3.97 -18.95
N GLY A 200 -8.49 4.89 -18.67
CA GLY A 200 -9.76 4.62 -17.97
C GLY A 200 -9.69 4.65 -16.43
N SER A 201 -8.59 5.10 -15.84
CA SER A 201 -8.49 5.24 -14.37
C SER A 201 -9.29 6.43 -13.85
N ASP A 202 -9.89 6.28 -12.65
CA ASP A 202 -10.53 7.36 -11.89
C ASP A 202 -9.51 8.16 -11.05
N ALA A 203 -8.27 8.20 -11.53
CA ALA A 203 -7.19 8.93 -10.89
C ALA A 203 -7.52 10.41 -10.75
N HIS A 204 -7.12 10.98 -9.60
CA HIS A 204 -7.18 12.41 -9.33
C HIS A 204 -5.97 12.85 -8.50
N LEU A 205 -5.69 14.14 -8.57
CA LEU A 205 -4.60 14.76 -7.82
C LEU A 205 -5.10 15.33 -6.49
N THR A 206 -4.24 15.27 -5.48
CA THR A 206 -4.42 15.89 -4.17
C THR A 206 -3.16 16.63 -3.76
N ASN A 207 -3.33 17.72 -3.01
CA ASN A 207 -2.23 18.45 -2.38
C ASN A 207 -1.87 17.88 -0.99
N ASP A 208 -2.66 16.93 -0.48
CA ASP A 208 -2.46 16.29 0.82
C ASP A 208 -2.59 14.76 0.70
N ILE A 209 -1.62 14.16 0.01
CA ILE A 209 -1.56 12.70 -0.16
C ILE A 209 -1.36 11.97 1.19
N THR A 210 -0.74 12.63 2.16
CA THR A 210 -0.59 12.09 3.52
C THR A 210 -1.96 11.85 4.14
N SER A 211 -2.86 12.83 4.12
CA SER A 211 -4.22 12.63 4.65
C SER A 211 -4.98 11.51 3.92
N GLU A 212 -4.87 11.42 2.59
CA GLU A 212 -5.46 10.31 1.82
C GLU A 212 -4.98 8.93 2.29
N ARG A 213 -3.67 8.78 2.53
CA ARG A 213 -3.11 7.52 3.06
C ARG A 213 -3.64 7.20 4.45
N TRP A 214 -3.73 8.19 5.34
CA TRP A 214 -4.30 8.00 6.68
C TRP A 214 -5.77 7.56 6.62
N ARG A 215 -6.58 8.12 5.72
CA ARG A 215 -7.98 7.69 5.50
C ARG A 215 -8.06 6.22 5.06
N LYS A 216 -7.16 5.77 4.19
CA LYS A 216 -7.16 4.37 3.72
C LYS A 216 -6.61 3.40 4.77
N VAL A 217 -5.49 3.75 5.41
CA VAL A 217 -4.87 2.87 6.40
C VAL A 217 -5.80 2.65 7.60
N LEU A 218 -6.70 3.61 7.89
CA LEU A 218 -7.78 3.46 8.86
C LEU A 218 -8.62 2.19 8.63
N TRP A 219 -8.99 1.91 7.38
CA TRP A 219 -9.71 0.69 7.04
C TRP A 219 -8.81 -0.55 7.14
N ASN A 220 -7.57 -0.46 6.64
CA ASN A 220 -6.62 -1.58 6.66
C ASN A 220 -6.30 -2.08 8.07
N MET A 221 -6.09 -1.17 9.03
CA MET A 221 -5.73 -1.54 10.40
C MET A 221 -6.93 -2.01 11.22
N SER A 222 -8.12 -1.48 10.94
CA SER A 222 -9.33 -1.83 11.67
C SER A 222 -9.99 -3.09 11.12
N TRP A 223 -10.76 -2.98 10.04
CA TRP A 223 -11.40 -4.12 9.39
C TRP A 223 -10.38 -5.14 8.88
N GLY A 224 -9.29 -4.67 8.28
CA GLY A 224 -8.22 -5.55 7.85
C GLY A 224 -7.52 -6.26 9.01
N GLY A 225 -7.26 -5.56 10.12
CA GLY A 225 -6.64 -6.13 11.32
C GLY A 225 -7.53 -7.13 12.05
N VAL A 226 -8.82 -6.84 12.21
CA VAL A 226 -9.77 -7.78 12.83
C VAL A 226 -9.93 -9.05 11.98
N SER A 227 -10.07 -8.90 10.66
CA SER A 227 -10.13 -10.03 9.73
C SER A 227 -8.84 -10.86 9.74
N LEU A 228 -7.68 -10.20 9.82
CA LEU A 228 -6.37 -10.84 9.95
C LEU A 228 -6.26 -11.70 11.22
N LEU A 229 -6.65 -11.17 12.38
CA LEU A 229 -6.65 -11.92 13.64
C LEU A 229 -7.63 -13.10 13.62
N ALA A 230 -8.84 -12.87 13.09
CA ALA A 230 -9.85 -13.91 13.00
C ALA A 230 -9.50 -14.99 11.98
N ARG A 231 -8.62 -14.69 11.01
CA ARG A 231 -8.35 -15.50 9.81
C ARG A 231 -9.63 -15.82 9.05
N ARG A 232 -10.52 -14.83 8.94
CA ARG A 232 -11.82 -14.93 8.28
C ARG A 232 -12.06 -13.76 7.32
N PRO A 233 -12.78 -13.96 6.22
CA PRO A 233 -13.29 -12.88 5.36
C PRO A 233 -14.02 -11.78 6.15
N VAL A 234 -13.99 -10.55 5.64
CA VAL A 234 -14.58 -9.38 6.32
C VAL A 234 -16.07 -9.58 6.61
N LEU A 235 -16.82 -10.18 5.67
CA LEU A 235 -18.26 -10.36 5.82
C LEU A 235 -18.64 -11.29 6.97
N GLU A 236 -17.78 -12.21 7.39
CA GLU A 236 -18.04 -13.04 8.58
C GLU A 236 -18.03 -12.19 9.86
N MET A 237 -17.27 -11.09 9.89
CA MET A 237 -17.24 -10.15 11.01
C MET A 237 -18.50 -9.26 11.06
N LEU A 238 -19.28 -9.25 9.97
CA LEU A 238 -20.52 -8.48 9.81
C LEU A 238 -21.79 -9.29 10.12
N GLN A 239 -21.66 -10.55 10.51
CA GLN A 239 -22.80 -11.37 10.92
C GLN A 239 -23.50 -10.75 12.15
N VAL A 240 -24.82 -10.87 12.24
CA VAL A 240 -25.64 -10.27 13.30
C VAL A 240 -25.09 -10.60 14.69
N ASP A 241 -24.72 -11.87 14.92
CA ASP A 241 -24.21 -12.35 16.20
C ASP A 241 -22.80 -11.83 16.52
N MET A 242 -22.05 -11.39 15.50
CA MET A 242 -20.72 -10.80 15.64
C MET A 242 -20.74 -9.30 15.86
N LEU A 243 -21.74 -8.58 15.34
CA LEU A 243 -21.82 -7.11 15.40
C LEU A 243 -21.63 -6.52 16.82
N PRO A 244 -22.18 -7.10 17.91
CA PRO A 244 -21.95 -6.60 19.27
C PRO A 244 -20.47 -6.53 19.67
N TYR A 245 -19.63 -7.41 19.13
CA TYR A 245 -18.20 -7.50 19.44
C TYR A 245 -17.33 -6.76 18.41
N THR A 246 -17.70 -6.86 17.13
CA THR A 246 -16.92 -6.31 16.02
C THR A 246 -16.95 -4.78 16.02
N VAL A 247 -18.13 -4.16 16.17
CA VAL A 247 -18.29 -2.70 15.98
C VAL A 247 -17.46 -1.92 16.99
N GLY A 248 -17.51 -2.30 18.28
CA GLY A 248 -16.72 -1.64 19.33
C GLY A 248 -15.22 -1.82 19.13
N SER A 249 -14.78 -3.00 18.71
CA SER A 249 -13.37 -3.32 18.46
C SER A 249 -12.81 -2.51 17.30
N VAL A 250 -13.50 -2.52 16.16
CA VAL A 250 -13.14 -1.76 14.95
C VAL A 250 -13.10 -0.26 15.25
N ARG A 251 -14.14 0.28 15.90
CA ARG A 251 -14.19 1.70 16.27
C ARG A 251 -13.07 2.08 17.23
N GLY A 252 -12.76 1.23 18.21
CA GLY A 252 -11.66 1.45 19.15
C GLY A 252 -10.30 1.53 18.47
N ILE A 253 -10.04 0.65 17.50
CA ILE A 253 -8.81 0.71 16.67
C ILE A 253 -8.75 2.03 15.90
N MET A 254 -9.84 2.43 15.25
CA MET A 254 -9.91 3.68 14.50
C MET A 254 -9.68 4.93 15.39
N LEU A 255 -10.15 4.89 16.64
CA LEU A 255 -9.94 5.97 17.61
C LEU A 255 -8.47 6.07 18.07
N GLU A 256 -7.80 4.94 18.31
CA GLU A 256 -6.35 4.93 18.60
C GLU A 256 -5.57 5.57 17.46
N MET A 257 -5.90 5.22 16.21
CA MET A 257 -5.26 5.82 15.04
C MET A 257 -5.52 7.33 14.93
N LEU A 258 -6.75 7.76 15.17
CA LEU A 258 -7.08 9.19 15.15
C LEU A 258 -6.31 9.96 16.24
N ALA A 259 -6.14 9.37 17.43
CA ALA A 259 -5.34 9.96 18.49
C ALA A 259 -3.87 10.15 18.06
N VAL A 260 -3.27 9.13 17.42
CA VAL A 260 -1.91 9.25 16.86
C VAL A 260 -1.86 10.31 15.77
N ALA A 261 -2.85 10.36 14.86
CA ALA A 261 -2.91 11.38 13.80
C ALA A 261 -2.96 12.80 14.39
N ARG A 262 -3.78 13.03 15.42
CA ARG A 262 -3.88 14.31 16.12
C ARG A 262 -2.57 14.70 16.80
N ALA A 263 -1.94 13.77 17.52
CA ALA A 263 -0.64 13.99 18.13
C ALA A 263 0.46 14.28 17.08
N SER A 264 0.30 13.75 15.87
CA SER A 264 1.19 14.00 14.72
C SER A 264 0.96 15.37 14.05
N GLY A 265 0.08 16.21 14.59
CA GLY A 265 -0.28 17.51 14.00
C GLY A 265 -1.28 17.43 12.85
N MET A 266 -1.94 16.29 12.61
CA MET A 266 -3.01 16.19 11.62
C MET A 266 -4.34 16.63 12.24
N GLY A 267 -4.76 17.86 11.93
CA GLY A 267 -5.99 18.49 12.44
C GLY A 267 -7.29 17.93 11.87
N GLU A 268 -8.41 18.47 12.34
CA GLU A 268 -9.78 18.12 11.92
C GLU A 268 -10.04 18.47 10.44
N ASP A 269 -9.42 19.53 9.94
CA ASP A 269 -9.47 19.97 8.55
C ASP A 269 -8.83 18.95 7.59
N ARG A 270 -7.72 18.34 8.01
CA ARG A 270 -6.99 17.35 7.22
C ARG A 270 -7.58 15.96 7.37
N LEU A 271 -7.90 15.51 8.58
CA LEU A 271 -8.47 14.19 8.83
C LEU A 271 -9.63 14.31 9.83
N PRO A 272 -10.85 14.62 9.37
CA PRO A 272 -11.98 14.85 10.26
C PRO A 272 -12.38 13.59 11.01
N ALA A 273 -12.79 13.70 12.27
CA ALA A 273 -13.19 12.57 13.11
C ALA A 273 -14.38 11.79 12.52
N SER A 274 -15.21 12.46 11.70
CA SER A 274 -16.30 11.83 10.94
C SER A 274 -15.84 10.72 10.00
N VAL A 275 -14.55 10.68 9.62
CA VAL A 275 -13.98 9.57 8.84
C VAL A 275 -14.21 8.22 9.52
N ILE A 276 -14.18 8.16 10.87
CA ILE A 276 -14.43 6.93 11.62
C ILE A 276 -15.85 6.42 11.34
N ASP A 277 -16.83 7.29 11.51
CA ASP A 277 -18.23 6.93 11.31
C ASP A 277 -18.51 6.61 9.83
N HIS A 278 -17.91 7.34 8.89
CA HIS A 278 -18.01 7.05 7.45
C HIS A 278 -17.41 5.68 7.09
N THR A 279 -16.18 5.39 7.53
CA THR A 279 -15.49 4.12 7.22
C THR A 279 -16.19 2.92 7.87
N LEU A 280 -16.66 3.08 9.10
CA LEU A 280 -17.44 2.07 9.81
C LEU A 280 -18.76 1.81 9.06
N HIS A 281 -19.52 2.86 8.76
CA HIS A 281 -20.82 2.75 8.10
C HIS A 281 -20.70 2.15 6.69
N ALA A 282 -19.74 2.60 5.88
CA ALA A 282 -19.53 2.08 4.53
C ALA A 282 -19.27 0.56 4.50
N THR A 283 -18.60 0.02 5.52
CA THR A 283 -18.36 -1.42 5.63
C THR A 283 -19.58 -2.13 6.19
N LEU A 284 -20.21 -1.57 7.23
CA LEU A 284 -21.41 -2.12 7.85
C LEU A 284 -22.57 -2.27 6.87
N LEU A 285 -22.71 -1.41 5.87
CA LEU A 285 -23.75 -1.55 4.84
C LEU A 285 -23.67 -2.88 4.07
N ASN A 286 -22.57 -3.63 4.14
CA ASN A 286 -22.45 -4.96 3.54
C ASN A 286 -22.97 -6.10 4.45
N THR A 287 -23.49 -5.79 5.64
CA THR A 287 -24.15 -6.77 6.50
C THR A 287 -25.55 -7.13 5.98
N PRO A 288 -26.01 -8.39 6.13
CA PRO A 288 -27.42 -8.71 5.90
C PRO A 288 -28.34 -8.14 7.00
N ALA A 289 -27.79 -7.60 8.10
CA ALA A 289 -28.58 -7.02 9.19
C ALA A 289 -29.24 -5.69 8.79
N LYS A 290 -30.41 -5.42 9.37
CA LYS A 290 -31.04 -4.10 9.32
C LYS A 290 -30.42 -3.21 10.37
N LEU A 291 -29.79 -2.11 9.95
CA LEU A 291 -29.06 -1.23 10.85
C LEU A 291 -29.91 -0.03 11.24
N ARG A 292 -30.15 0.14 12.55
CA ARG A 292 -30.82 1.34 13.08
C ARG A 292 -29.78 2.44 13.31
N MET A 293 -30.01 3.63 12.77
CA MET A 293 -29.08 4.76 12.92
C MET A 293 -29.14 5.36 14.32
N LEU A 294 -27.99 5.48 14.99
CA LEU A 294 -27.93 5.98 16.37
C LEU A 294 -28.49 7.41 16.51
N ARG A 295 -28.17 8.29 15.55
CA ARG A 295 -28.61 9.70 15.56
C ARG A 295 -30.00 9.92 14.94
N SER A 296 -30.59 8.87 14.36
CA SER A 296 -31.91 8.90 13.74
C SER A 296 -32.57 7.53 13.89
N PRO A 297 -33.08 7.18 15.09
CA PRO A 297 -33.54 5.82 15.39
C PRO A 297 -34.70 5.31 14.52
N ASP A 298 -35.43 6.22 13.88
CA ASP A 298 -36.51 5.90 12.94
C ASP A 298 -35.98 5.49 11.55
N ILE A 299 -34.70 5.76 11.27
CA ILE A 299 -34.04 5.36 10.04
C ILE A 299 -33.44 3.97 10.23
N ILE A 300 -33.91 3.05 9.38
CA ILE A 300 -33.35 1.71 9.21
C ILE A 300 -32.66 1.65 7.85
N CYS A 301 -31.37 1.34 7.86
CA CYS A 301 -30.60 1.11 6.65
C CYS A 301 -30.59 -0.38 6.33
N ASP A 302 -31.07 -0.74 5.15
CA ASP A 302 -30.92 -2.07 4.58
C ASP A 302 -29.58 -2.17 3.81
N ALA A 303 -29.12 -3.39 3.58
CA ALA A 303 -27.98 -3.65 2.70
C ALA A 303 -28.27 -3.13 1.28
N PRO A 304 -27.27 -2.59 0.55
CA PRO A 304 -27.47 -2.19 -0.84
C PRO A 304 -27.76 -3.42 -1.70
N SER A 305 -28.53 -3.23 -2.76
CA SER A 305 -28.84 -4.29 -3.74
C SER A 305 -27.60 -4.87 -4.41
N MET A 306 -26.54 -4.08 -4.54
CA MET A 306 -25.23 -4.47 -5.02
C MET A 306 -24.20 -4.26 -3.91
N PRO A 307 -23.71 -5.33 -3.25
CA PRO A 307 -22.70 -5.21 -2.20
C PRO A 307 -21.35 -4.78 -2.80
N ASN A 308 -20.61 -3.95 -2.06
CA ASN A 308 -19.30 -3.45 -2.49
C ASN A 308 -18.20 -4.53 -2.37
N PHE A 309 -18.46 -5.60 -1.61
CA PHE A 309 -17.53 -6.70 -1.40
C PHE A 309 -18.11 -8.01 -1.93
N ARG A 310 -17.24 -8.81 -2.57
CA ARG A 310 -17.53 -10.23 -2.79
C ARG A 310 -17.68 -10.94 -1.46
N ARG A 311 -18.48 -12.02 -1.44
CA ARG A 311 -18.75 -12.79 -0.21
C ARG A 311 -17.49 -13.34 0.46
N ASP A 312 -16.51 -13.70 -0.35
CA ASP A 312 -15.21 -14.27 0.03
C ASP A 312 -14.11 -13.21 0.19
N PHE A 313 -14.46 -11.91 0.20
CA PHE A 313 -13.48 -10.84 0.25
C PHE A 313 -12.60 -10.91 1.51
N LYS A 314 -11.30 -11.12 1.27
CA LYS A 314 -10.24 -11.08 2.27
C LYS A 314 -9.36 -9.84 2.04
N PRO A 315 -9.01 -9.10 3.09
CA PRO A 315 -8.01 -8.04 3.01
C PRO A 315 -6.67 -8.59 2.53
N SER A 316 -5.88 -7.79 1.81
CA SER A 316 -4.59 -8.22 1.24
C SER A 316 -3.64 -8.81 2.28
N ILE A 317 -3.56 -8.20 3.47
CA ILE A 317 -2.69 -8.68 4.54
C ILE A 317 -3.08 -10.07 5.08
N LEU A 318 -4.38 -10.41 5.07
CA LEU A 318 -4.84 -11.76 5.45
C LEU A 318 -4.45 -12.79 4.37
N ILE A 319 -4.64 -12.44 3.10
CA ILE A 319 -4.21 -13.29 1.97
C ILE A 319 -2.71 -13.57 2.07
N ASP A 320 -1.93 -12.56 2.44
CA ASP A 320 -0.49 -12.68 2.59
C ASP A 320 -0.08 -13.64 3.71
N LEU A 321 -0.75 -13.55 4.87
CA LEU A 321 -0.54 -14.49 5.96
C LEU A 321 -0.87 -15.93 5.55
N GLU A 322 -2.02 -16.14 4.90
CA GLU A 322 -2.48 -17.46 4.45
C GLU A 322 -1.54 -18.09 3.41
N LEU A 323 -0.99 -17.27 2.52
CA LEU A 323 -0.05 -17.69 1.48
C LEU A 323 1.41 -17.69 1.95
N GLN A 324 1.68 -17.44 3.24
CA GLN A 324 3.02 -17.35 3.82
C GLN A 324 3.94 -16.40 3.04
N ARG A 325 3.39 -15.25 2.64
CA ARG A 325 4.08 -14.17 1.92
C ARG A 325 4.46 -13.07 2.89
N PRO A 326 5.41 -12.19 2.55
CA PRO A 326 5.73 -11.06 3.40
C PRO A 326 4.52 -10.12 3.44
N MET A 327 4.18 -9.67 4.63
CA MET A 327 3.05 -8.78 4.90
C MET A 327 3.52 -7.33 4.98
N GLU A 328 2.68 -6.39 4.53
CA GLU A 328 2.90 -4.95 4.70
C GLU A 328 2.63 -4.50 6.15
N LEU A 329 3.24 -5.19 7.13
CA LEU A 329 3.01 -4.97 8.55
C LEU A 329 3.63 -3.65 9.04
N GLU A 330 4.83 -3.32 8.56
CA GLU A 330 5.53 -2.08 8.87
C GLU A 330 4.78 -0.82 8.39
N PRO A 331 4.42 -0.68 7.11
CA PRO A 331 3.79 0.56 6.62
C PRO A 331 2.33 0.69 7.05
N ILE A 332 1.64 -0.42 7.37
CA ILE A 332 0.25 -0.37 7.83
C ILE A 332 0.18 -0.16 9.35
N PHE A 333 0.97 -0.88 10.15
CA PHE A 333 0.89 -0.82 11.62
C PHE A 333 2.15 -0.24 12.27
N GLY A 334 3.33 -0.74 11.87
CA GLY A 334 4.61 -0.40 12.49
C GLY A 334 4.91 1.10 12.52
N ASN A 335 4.73 1.80 11.41
CA ASN A 335 4.94 3.25 11.30
C ASN A 335 4.05 4.04 12.28
N ILE A 336 2.79 3.63 12.43
CA ILE A 336 1.84 4.29 13.35
C ILE A 336 2.22 4.03 14.80
N ILE A 337 2.55 2.79 15.16
CA ILE A 337 2.93 2.45 16.54
C ILE A 337 4.23 3.15 16.93
N ARG A 338 5.26 3.15 16.07
CA ARG A 338 6.50 3.90 16.31
C ARG A 338 6.21 5.37 16.60
N ARG A 339 5.37 5.99 15.77
CA ARG A 339 4.97 7.38 15.96
C ARG A 339 4.20 7.59 17.26
N ALA A 340 3.29 6.67 17.60
CA ALA A 340 2.58 6.70 18.87
C ALA A 340 3.55 6.67 20.06
N ARG A 341 4.59 5.82 20.01
CA ARG A 341 5.62 5.74 21.06
C ARG A 341 6.43 7.02 21.20
N GLN A 342 6.85 7.61 20.08
CA GLN A 342 7.56 8.90 20.08
C GLN A 342 6.74 10.03 20.69
N LEU A 343 5.41 9.99 20.50
CA LEU A 343 4.49 11.03 20.94
C LEU A 343 3.80 10.71 22.28
N GLY A 344 4.13 9.59 22.92
CA GLY A 344 3.50 9.16 24.18
C GLY A 344 2.00 8.84 24.07
N VAL A 345 1.55 8.35 22.92
CA VAL A 345 0.16 7.92 22.69
C VAL A 345 0.04 6.41 22.85
N ASP A 346 -0.95 5.97 23.63
CA ASP A 346 -1.26 4.57 23.83
C ASP A 346 -2.06 3.97 22.67
N THR A 347 -1.66 2.78 22.22
CA THR A 347 -2.29 2.06 21.11
C THR A 347 -2.52 0.57 21.43
N PRO A 348 -3.17 0.22 22.56
CA PRO A 348 -3.22 -1.15 23.05
C PRO A 348 -3.89 -2.15 22.10
N ARG A 349 -4.88 -1.72 21.29
CA ARG A 349 -5.49 -2.62 20.30
C ARG A 349 -4.57 -2.85 19.12
N LEU A 350 -3.83 -1.84 18.67
CA LEU A 350 -2.80 -2.01 17.66
C LEU A 350 -1.65 -2.90 18.16
N ASP A 351 -1.26 -2.74 19.42
CA ASP A 351 -0.26 -3.58 20.07
C ASP A 351 -0.70 -5.04 20.11
N LEU A 352 -1.98 -5.30 20.42
CA LEU A 352 -2.55 -6.65 20.40
C LEU A 352 -2.48 -7.27 19.00
N ILE A 353 -2.85 -6.51 17.95
CA ILE A 353 -2.78 -6.99 16.56
C ILE A 353 -1.34 -7.34 16.20
N ILE A 354 -0.40 -6.41 16.46
CA ILE A 354 1.00 -6.59 16.11
C ILE A 354 1.64 -7.74 16.89
N THR A 355 1.42 -7.84 18.20
CA THR A 355 1.95 -8.93 19.02
C THR A 355 1.48 -10.29 18.51
N SER A 356 0.25 -10.37 18.00
CA SER A 356 -0.32 -11.61 17.48
C SER A 356 0.24 -12.04 16.13
N ILE A 357 0.65 -11.08 15.27
CA ILE A 357 1.00 -11.35 13.87
C ILE A 357 2.50 -11.19 13.56
N LYS A 358 3.20 -10.32 14.28
CA LYS A 358 4.62 -10.04 14.08
C LYS A 358 5.51 -11.29 14.11
N PRO A 359 5.28 -12.31 14.97
CA PRO A 359 6.06 -13.54 14.93
C PRO A 359 6.06 -14.24 13.55
N SER A 360 4.92 -14.28 12.86
CA SER A 360 4.83 -14.87 11.52
C SER A 360 5.61 -14.07 10.47
N GLN A 361 5.59 -12.73 10.55
CA GLN A 361 6.41 -11.88 9.67
C GLN A 361 7.91 -12.07 9.95
N LEU A 362 8.30 -12.10 11.23
CA LEU A 362 9.69 -12.29 11.65
C LEU A 362 10.24 -13.63 11.20
N GLU A 363 9.43 -14.69 11.28
CA GLU A 363 9.80 -16.00 10.76
C GLU A 363 10.05 -15.94 9.25
N TYR A 364 9.15 -15.31 8.47
CA TYR A 364 9.33 -15.14 7.04
C TYR A 364 10.62 -14.40 6.70
N VAL A 365 10.82 -13.21 7.27
CA VAL A 365 12.00 -12.36 7.02
C VAL A 365 13.29 -13.11 7.35
N ARG A 366 13.33 -13.83 8.46
CA ARG A 366 14.51 -14.59 8.88
C ARG A 366 14.81 -15.75 7.94
N ARG A 367 13.80 -16.53 7.55
CA ARG A 367 13.95 -17.62 6.56
C ARG A 367 14.47 -17.08 5.23
N SER A 368 13.94 -15.94 4.77
CA SER A 368 14.41 -15.28 3.54
C SER A 368 15.87 -14.80 3.62
N LYS A 369 16.37 -14.48 4.81
CA LYS A 369 17.76 -14.09 5.07
C LYS A 369 18.66 -15.28 5.48
N GLY A 370 18.15 -16.51 5.50
CA GLY A 370 18.92 -17.72 5.84
C GLY A 370 19.19 -17.92 7.34
N PHE A 371 18.47 -17.22 8.24
CA PHE A 371 18.63 -17.40 9.69
C PHE A 371 17.86 -18.63 10.22
N ASN A 372 18.43 -19.35 11.21
CA ASN A 372 17.77 -20.47 11.89
C ASN A 372 16.73 -19.97 12.90
N HIS A 373 15.49 -20.48 12.83
CA HIS A 373 14.40 -20.12 13.72
C HIS A 373 14.67 -20.46 15.19
N GLU A 374 15.39 -21.54 15.53
CA GLU A 374 15.63 -21.91 16.94
C GLU A 374 16.44 -20.86 17.72
N SER A 375 17.24 -20.05 17.02
CA SER A 375 18.01 -18.95 17.63
C SER A 375 17.14 -17.79 18.16
N LEU A 376 15.84 -17.75 17.80
CA LEU A 376 14.89 -16.69 18.18
C LEU A 376 14.66 -16.55 19.68
N VAL A 377 14.56 -17.69 20.38
CA VAL A 377 14.22 -17.70 21.81
C VAL A 377 15.41 -17.26 22.65
N GLN A 378 16.61 -17.27 22.07
CA GLN A 378 17.88 -17.09 22.78
C GLN A 378 18.57 -15.75 22.46
N GLN A 379 17.93 -14.87 21.71
CA GLN A 379 18.53 -13.58 21.34
C GLN A 379 18.43 -12.59 22.52
N GLU A 380 19.58 -12.23 23.11
CA GLU A 380 19.65 -11.21 24.17
C GLU A 380 19.36 -9.81 23.60
N GLY A 381 18.65 -9.00 24.38
CA GLY A 381 18.36 -7.61 24.03
C GLY A 381 17.82 -6.83 25.24
N VAL A 382 17.95 -5.50 25.19
CA VAL A 382 17.45 -4.61 26.25
C VAL A 382 16.13 -4.01 25.79
N TYR A 383 15.06 -4.27 26.51
CA TYR A 383 13.78 -3.59 26.28
C TYR A 383 13.61 -2.46 27.31
N ASP A 384 13.54 -1.23 26.84
CA ASP A 384 13.29 -0.09 27.70
C ASP A 384 11.82 -0.09 28.15
N LEU A 385 11.55 0.04 29.44
CA LEU A 385 10.17 0.15 29.94
C LEU A 385 9.54 1.52 29.64
N LEU A 386 10.35 2.51 29.25
CA LEU A 386 9.89 3.82 28.80
C LEU A 386 9.50 3.75 27.31
N PRO A 387 8.21 3.89 26.94
CA PRO A 387 7.78 3.72 25.55
C PRO A 387 8.49 4.64 24.56
N SER A 388 8.81 5.87 24.97
CA SER A 388 9.53 6.85 24.14
C SER A 388 10.94 6.42 23.74
N LEU A 389 11.59 5.55 24.54
CA LEU A 389 12.92 5.00 24.23
C LEU A 389 12.84 3.84 23.22
N ASN A 390 11.66 3.24 23.04
CA ASN A 390 11.40 2.18 22.05
C ASN A 390 10.93 2.72 20.69
N ALA A 391 11.17 4.00 20.41
CA ALA A 391 10.69 4.71 19.21
C ALA A 391 11.09 4.06 17.87
N THR A 392 12.13 3.22 17.87
CA THR A 392 12.60 2.48 16.69
C THR A 392 11.73 1.25 16.38
N GLY A 393 10.90 0.78 17.33
CA GLY A 393 10.14 -0.46 17.21
C GLY A 393 11.00 -1.72 17.18
N SER A 394 12.30 -1.60 17.47
CA SER A 394 13.27 -2.69 17.55
C SER A 394 13.98 -2.65 18.90
N VAL A 395 14.12 -3.83 19.51
CA VAL A 395 14.97 -4.00 20.69
C VAL A 395 16.43 -3.78 20.26
N PRO A 396 17.20 -2.88 20.88
CA PRO A 396 18.63 -2.78 20.65
C PRO A 396 19.30 -4.14 20.84
N THR A 397 19.96 -4.63 19.80
CA THR A 397 20.78 -5.83 19.86
C THR A 397 22.23 -5.41 20.06
N GLY A 398 22.76 -5.59 21.26
CA GLY A 398 24.14 -5.26 21.62
C GLY A 398 24.42 -5.57 23.10
N PRO A 399 25.69 -5.68 23.51
CA PRO A 399 26.01 -5.91 24.91
C PRO A 399 25.47 -4.78 25.77
N VAL A 400 24.81 -5.13 26.88
CA VAL A 400 24.35 -4.19 27.90
C VAL A 400 25.59 -3.48 28.47
N THR A 401 25.85 -2.27 28.00
CA THR A 401 26.82 -1.39 28.67
C THR A 401 26.03 -0.62 29.71
N LEU A 402 26.17 -1.03 30.97
CA LEU A 402 25.57 -0.40 32.13
C LEU A 402 26.09 1.02 32.34
#